data_AF-A0A521WJ88-F1
#
_entry.id   AF-A0A521WJ88-F1
#
_cell.length_a   1.000
_cell.length_b   1.000
_cell.length_c   1.000
_cell.angle_alpha   90.00
_cell.angle_beta   90.00
_cell.angle_gamma   90.00
#
_symmetry.space_group_name_H-M   'P 1'
#
loop_
_entity.id
_entity.type
_entity.pdbx_description
1 polymer ?
#
loop_
_entity_poly.entity_id
_entity_poly.type
_entity_poly.pdbx_seq_one_letter_code
_entity_poly.pdbx_strand_id
1 'polypeptide(L)'
;PESLYPRGASAVVADVRRNETSPLSRLKTLNYLNNLLARRAARAAGADEALFLNTRGDVAEGAASNVFIVRGRELLTPPASAGALPGIARATVLELAPTLGLTPRESTLTLDSIRTADEAFLTNSLMEVLPLVRLDGAPIAGGRPGSATQSLRAAYRALVSSTPASVHNDVGT
;
A
#
# COMPACT_ATOMS: atom_id res chain seq x y z
N PRO A 1 9.69 -5.20 -10.22
CA PRO A 1 9.77 -5.05 -8.74
C PRO A 1 11.10 -4.41 -8.32
N GLU A 2 12.25 -5.03 -8.57
CA GLU A 2 13.53 -4.48 -8.06
C GLU A 2 13.91 -3.14 -8.70
N SER A 3 13.68 -3.00 -10.01
CA SER A 3 13.88 -1.74 -10.75
C SER A 3 12.96 -0.59 -10.30
N LEU A 4 11.88 -0.89 -9.57
CA LEU A 4 10.93 0.12 -9.10
C LEU A 4 11.40 0.81 -7.83
N TYR A 5 12.21 0.18 -6.99
CA TYR A 5 12.64 0.80 -5.73
C TYR A 5 13.46 2.08 -5.91
N PRO A 6 14.47 2.15 -6.82
CA PRO A 6 15.22 3.40 -7.02
C PRO A 6 14.42 4.46 -7.79
N ARG A 7 13.53 4.04 -8.70
CA ARG A 7 12.71 4.96 -9.53
C ARG A 7 11.46 5.47 -8.81
N GLY A 8 10.89 4.66 -7.91
CA GLY A 8 9.53 4.78 -7.44
C GLY A 8 8.48 4.25 -8.43
N ALA A 9 7.37 3.77 -7.90
CA ALA A 9 6.20 3.35 -8.65
C ALA A 9 5.29 4.54 -8.98
N SER A 10 4.51 4.38 -10.05
CA SER A 10 3.43 5.27 -10.46
C SER A 10 2.08 4.59 -10.27
N ALA A 11 1.06 5.35 -9.89
CA ALA A 11 -0.30 4.88 -9.82
C ALA A 11 -1.28 5.77 -10.58
N VAL A 12 -2.42 5.19 -10.95
CA VAL A 12 -3.61 5.91 -11.44
C VAL A 12 -4.80 5.60 -10.56
N VAL A 13 -5.80 6.48 -10.56
CA VAL A 13 -7.07 6.18 -9.88
C VAL A 13 -7.89 5.20 -10.72
N ALA A 14 -8.41 4.14 -10.08
CA ALA A 14 -9.30 3.19 -10.72
C ALA A 14 -10.70 3.79 -10.95
N ASP A 15 -11.29 3.51 -12.12
CA ASP A 15 -12.68 3.87 -12.41
C ASP A 15 -13.66 3.09 -11.52
N VAL A 16 -13.35 1.82 -11.27
CA VAL A 16 -14.13 0.95 -10.39
C VAL A 16 -13.95 1.35 -8.92
N ARG A 17 -15.06 1.40 -8.18
CA ARG A 17 -15.06 1.71 -6.75
C ARG A 17 -14.89 0.46 -5.89
N ARG A 18 -14.25 0.63 -4.73
CA ARG A 18 -14.24 -0.39 -3.68
C ARG A 18 -15.49 -0.21 -2.80
N ASN A 19 -16.36 -1.21 -2.79
CA ASN A 19 -17.52 -1.18 -1.89
C ASN A 19 -17.10 -1.57 -0.47
N GLU A 20 -16.95 -0.58 0.40
CA GLU A 20 -16.53 -0.77 1.79
C GLU A 20 -17.60 -1.40 2.68
N THR A 21 -18.88 -1.32 2.29
CA THR A 21 -19.99 -1.97 2.99
C THR A 21 -20.02 -3.48 2.74
N SER A 22 -19.43 -3.93 1.61
CA SER A 22 -19.32 -5.35 1.29
C SER A 22 -18.17 -5.99 2.08
N PRO A 23 -18.39 -7.12 2.78
CA PRO A 23 -17.32 -7.84 3.46
C PRO A 23 -16.24 -8.34 2.48
N LEU A 24 -16.58 -8.52 1.20
CA LEU A 24 -15.64 -8.91 0.15
C LEU A 24 -14.49 -7.93 -0.03
N SER A 25 -14.64 -6.67 0.38
CA SER A 25 -13.56 -5.68 0.33
C SER A 25 -12.41 -5.99 1.31
N ARG A 26 -12.69 -6.72 2.39
CA ARG A 26 -11.75 -7.01 3.49
C ARG A 26 -11.39 -8.49 3.61
N LEU A 27 -11.94 -9.35 2.76
CA LEU A 27 -11.66 -10.78 2.75
C LEU A 27 -10.79 -11.12 1.54
N LYS A 28 -9.69 -11.82 1.77
CA LYS A 28 -8.80 -12.29 0.71
C LYS A 28 -9.37 -13.56 0.05
N THR A 29 -10.33 -13.38 -0.85
CA THR A 29 -11.04 -14.47 -1.55
C THR A 29 -10.71 -14.52 -3.04
N LEU A 30 -11.26 -15.51 -3.75
CA LEU A 30 -11.18 -15.61 -5.21
C LEU A 30 -12.10 -14.62 -5.95
N ASN A 31 -12.95 -13.86 -5.24
CA ASN A 31 -13.79 -12.81 -5.83
C ASN A 31 -12.95 -11.56 -6.16
N TYR A 32 -12.01 -11.71 -7.10
CA TYR A 32 -10.92 -10.76 -7.36
C TYR A 32 -11.11 -9.94 -8.65
N LEU A 33 -12.29 -10.01 -9.27
CA LEU A 33 -12.58 -9.32 -10.54
C LEU A 33 -12.40 -7.79 -10.43
N ASN A 34 -12.82 -7.19 -9.31
CA ASN A 34 -12.67 -5.75 -9.10
C ASN A 34 -11.19 -5.33 -9.19
N ASN A 35 -10.33 -6.07 -8.50
CA ASN A 35 -8.87 -5.88 -8.53
C ASN A 35 -8.30 -6.11 -9.95
N LEU A 36 -8.76 -7.12 -10.68
CA LEU A 36 -8.33 -7.37 -12.05
C LEU A 36 -8.69 -6.23 -13.01
N LEU A 37 -9.90 -5.65 -12.88
CA LEU A 37 -10.32 -4.50 -13.67
C LEU A 37 -9.45 -3.27 -13.38
N ALA A 38 -9.21 -2.96 -12.11
CA ALA A 38 -8.33 -1.86 -11.71
C ALA A 38 -6.89 -2.06 -12.23
N ARG A 39 -6.33 -3.28 -12.13
CA ARG A 39 -5.00 -3.60 -12.67
C ARG A 39 -4.94 -3.48 -14.19
N ARG A 40 -6.01 -3.87 -14.89
CA ARG A 40 -6.10 -3.70 -16.35
C ARG A 40 -6.09 -2.23 -16.73
N ALA A 41 -6.81 -1.37 -15.99
CA ALA A 41 -6.80 0.07 -16.20
C ALA A 41 -5.42 0.69 -15.97
N ALA A 42 -4.74 0.34 -14.86
CA ALA A 42 -3.35 0.77 -14.62
C ALA A 42 -2.41 0.41 -15.76
N ARG A 43 -2.48 -0.85 -16.22
CA ARG A 43 -1.66 -1.32 -17.34
C ARG A 43 -1.95 -0.56 -18.63
N ALA A 44 -3.22 -0.26 -18.93
CA ALA A 44 -3.60 0.51 -20.11
C ALA A 44 -3.08 1.96 -20.04
N ALA A 45 -2.99 2.54 -18.84
CA ALA A 45 -2.43 3.87 -18.61
C ALA A 45 -0.89 3.87 -18.46
N GLY A 46 -0.23 2.73 -18.56
CA GLY A 46 1.22 2.61 -18.36
C GLY A 46 1.69 2.82 -16.91
N ALA A 47 0.78 2.71 -15.94
CA ALA A 47 1.08 2.84 -14.52
C ALA A 47 1.44 1.49 -13.88
N ASP A 48 2.18 1.54 -12.77
CA ASP A 48 2.63 0.35 -12.05
C ASP A 48 1.53 -0.23 -11.14
N GLU A 49 0.60 0.61 -10.65
CA GLU A 49 -0.52 0.21 -9.78
C GLU A 49 -1.79 1.06 -10.05
N ALA A 50 -2.94 0.60 -9.59
CA ALA A 50 -4.17 1.41 -9.50
C ALA A 50 -4.60 1.61 -8.05
N LEU A 51 -5.01 2.82 -7.68
CA LEU A 51 -5.63 3.11 -6.38
C LEU A 51 -7.15 3.07 -6.49
N PHE A 52 -7.78 2.34 -5.57
CA PHE A 52 -9.22 2.36 -5.37
C PHE A 52 -9.64 3.56 -4.53
N LEU A 53 -10.71 4.21 -4.98
CA LEU A 53 -11.58 4.97 -4.08
C LEU A 53 -12.74 4.09 -3.63
N ASN A 54 -13.21 4.31 -2.41
CA ASN A 54 -14.43 3.70 -1.90
C ASN A 54 -15.68 4.41 -2.44
N THR A 55 -16.87 3.97 -2.02
CA THR A 55 -18.14 4.56 -2.52
C THR A 55 -18.40 5.98 -2.02
N ARG A 56 -17.67 6.43 -0.99
CA ARG A 56 -17.68 7.81 -0.47
C ARG A 56 -16.68 8.74 -1.15
N GLY A 57 -15.79 8.19 -1.99
CA GLY A 57 -14.72 8.95 -2.65
C GLY A 57 -13.41 9.04 -1.87
N ASP A 58 -13.29 8.36 -0.72
CA ASP A 58 -12.02 8.26 0.01
C ASP A 58 -11.14 7.16 -0.58
N VAL A 59 -9.83 7.26 -0.42
CA VAL A 59 -8.89 6.21 -0.80
C VAL A 59 -9.08 4.99 0.09
N ALA A 60 -9.19 3.82 -0.53
CA ALA A 60 -9.27 2.54 0.16
C ALA A 60 -7.90 1.84 0.19
N GLU A 61 -7.39 1.44 -0.97
CA GLU A 61 -6.13 0.71 -1.12
C GLU A 61 -5.70 0.68 -2.60
N GLY A 62 -4.56 0.07 -2.91
CA GLY A 62 -4.18 -0.28 -4.28
C GLY A 62 -4.87 -1.55 -4.78
N ALA A 63 -4.75 -1.84 -6.08
CA ALA A 63 -5.38 -3.02 -6.66
C ALA A 63 -4.73 -4.33 -6.20
N ALA A 64 -3.44 -4.31 -5.86
CA ALA A 64 -2.76 -5.44 -5.24
C ALA A 64 -1.99 -5.08 -3.95
N SER A 65 -2.24 -3.91 -3.35
CA SER A 65 -1.46 -3.40 -2.22
C SER A 65 -2.30 -2.56 -1.26
N ASN A 66 -1.84 -2.37 -0.02
CA ASN A 66 -2.26 -1.24 0.79
C ASN A 66 -1.48 0.02 0.40
N VAL A 67 -1.93 1.19 0.84
CA VAL A 67 -1.29 2.49 0.59
C VAL A 67 -1.06 3.23 1.90
N PHE A 68 0.07 3.93 1.97
CA PHE A 68 0.46 4.76 3.09
C PHE A 68 0.96 6.12 2.59
N ILE A 69 0.84 7.13 3.45
CA ILE A 69 1.47 8.44 3.27
C ILE A 69 2.24 8.83 4.52
N VAL A 70 3.28 9.64 4.35
CA VAL A 70 4.02 10.30 5.42
C VAL A 70 3.72 11.79 5.36
N ARG A 71 3.42 12.38 6.52
CA ARG A 71 3.27 13.83 6.70
C ARG A 71 3.96 14.25 7.99
N GLY A 72 5.11 14.91 7.89
CA GLY A 72 6.01 15.14 9.01
C GLY A 72 6.41 13.83 9.68
N ARG A 73 5.96 13.61 10.91
CA ARG A 73 6.20 12.36 11.65
C ARG A 73 5.01 11.39 11.62
N GLU A 74 3.90 11.78 11.01
CA GLU A 74 2.72 10.92 10.94
C GLU A 74 2.83 9.94 9.78
N LEU A 75 2.55 8.67 10.06
CA LEU A 75 2.39 7.62 9.06
C LEU A 75 0.92 7.26 8.98
N LEU A 76 0.27 7.57 7.86
CA LEU A 76 -1.18 7.45 7.71
C LEU A 76 -1.53 6.39 6.67
N THR A 77 -2.53 5.57 6.95
CA THR A 77 -3.08 4.58 6.01
C THR A 77 -4.60 4.51 6.15
N PRO A 78 -5.36 4.19 5.09
CA PRO A 78 -6.81 4.03 5.21
C PRO A 78 -7.19 2.95 6.24
N PRO A 79 -8.26 3.17 7.02
CA PRO A 79 -8.77 2.16 7.93
C PRO A 79 -9.44 1.01 7.16
N ALA A 80 -9.58 -0.15 7.80
CA ALA A 80 -10.32 -1.26 7.19
C ALA A 80 -11.78 -0.87 6.85
N SER A 81 -12.39 0.04 7.60
CA SER A 81 -13.72 0.60 7.34
C SER A 81 -13.82 1.44 6.05
N ALA A 82 -12.69 1.80 5.43
CA ALA A 82 -12.65 2.39 4.09
C ALA A 82 -12.68 1.33 2.97
N GLY A 83 -12.71 0.03 3.31
CA GLY A 83 -12.67 -1.07 2.35
C GLY A 83 -11.25 -1.57 2.05
N ALA A 84 -10.26 -1.13 2.83
CA ALA A 84 -8.89 -1.63 2.76
C ALA A 84 -8.80 -3.05 3.34
N LEU A 85 -8.06 -3.93 2.67
CA LEU A 85 -7.72 -5.24 3.19
C LEU A 85 -6.80 -5.07 4.41
N PRO A 86 -7.07 -5.71 5.56
CA PRO A 86 -6.17 -5.70 6.72
C PRO A 86 -4.96 -6.59 6.46
N GLY A 87 -4.05 -6.15 5.57
CA GLY A 87 -2.90 -6.91 5.12
C GLY A 87 -1.86 -7.14 6.22
N ILE A 88 -1.20 -8.30 6.21
CA ILE A 88 -0.13 -8.63 7.16
C ILE A 88 1.06 -7.68 7.00
N ALA A 89 1.51 -7.41 5.77
CA ALA A 89 2.60 -6.46 5.53
C ALA A 89 2.25 -5.04 6.01
N ARG A 90 0.99 -4.62 5.86
CA ARG A 90 0.47 -3.36 6.42
C ARG A 90 0.58 -3.36 7.95
N ALA A 91 0.16 -4.43 8.62
CA ALA A 91 0.27 -4.56 10.08
C ALA A 91 1.74 -4.46 10.54
N THR A 92 2.64 -5.19 9.88
CA THR A 92 4.09 -5.12 10.16
C THR A 92 4.65 -3.71 9.98
N VAL A 93 4.24 -2.99 8.92
CA VAL A 93 4.65 -1.59 8.71
C VAL A 93 4.17 -0.69 9.86
N LEU A 94 2.93 -0.85 10.32
CA LEU A 94 2.38 -0.10 11.46
C LEU A 94 3.15 -0.39 12.76
N GLU A 95 3.57 -1.65 12.97
CA GLU A 95 4.37 -2.06 14.13
C GLU A 95 5.82 -1.56 14.10
N LEU A 96 6.43 -1.50 12.92
CA LEU A 96 7.82 -1.05 12.75
C LEU A 96 7.96 0.48 12.83
N ALA A 97 6.95 1.23 12.39
CA ALA A 97 7.00 2.68 12.27
C ALA A 97 7.46 3.43 13.54
N PRO A 98 7.00 3.09 14.76
CA PRO A 98 7.45 3.74 15.99
C PRO A 98 8.96 3.62 16.24
N THR A 99 9.59 2.50 15.85
CA THR A 99 11.03 2.29 16.02
C THR A 99 11.87 3.24 15.17
N LEU A 100 11.27 3.81 14.13
CA LEU A 100 11.86 4.79 13.22
C LEU A 100 11.43 6.23 13.54
N GLY A 101 10.74 6.44 14.68
CA GLY A 101 10.29 7.77 15.11
C GLY A 101 9.09 8.32 14.33
N LEU A 102 8.33 7.44 13.67
CA LEU A 102 7.06 7.75 13.01
C LEU A 102 5.88 7.39 13.94
N THR A 103 4.76 8.11 13.80
CA THR A 103 3.52 7.89 14.55
C THR A 103 2.48 7.28 13.61
N PRO A 104 2.27 5.95 13.64
CA PRO A 104 1.30 5.28 12.79
C PRO A 104 -0.13 5.59 13.24
N ARG A 105 -1.01 5.93 12.30
CA ARG A 105 -2.45 6.09 12.52
C ARG A 105 -3.25 5.59 11.33
N GLU A 106 -4.37 4.94 11.62
CA GLU A 106 -5.40 4.75 10.59
C GLU A 106 -6.19 6.05 10.44
N SER A 107 -6.32 6.55 9.21
CA SER A 107 -7.02 7.81 8.93
C SER A 107 -7.65 7.77 7.55
N THR A 108 -8.79 8.43 7.39
CA THR A 108 -9.41 8.61 6.08
C THR A 108 -8.47 9.44 5.19
N LEU A 109 -8.08 8.87 4.05
CA LEU A 109 -7.23 9.56 3.08
C LEU A 109 -8.05 9.95 1.85
N THR A 110 -7.87 11.18 1.37
CA THR A 110 -8.40 11.61 0.07
C THR A 110 -7.28 11.53 -0.99
N LEU A 111 -7.63 11.73 -2.26
CA LEU A 111 -6.61 11.89 -3.31
C LEU A 111 -5.69 13.08 -3.03
N ASP A 112 -6.24 14.15 -2.48
CA ASP A 112 -5.47 15.34 -2.11
C ASP A 112 -4.47 15.02 -0.99
N SER A 113 -4.87 14.21 0.00
CA SER A 113 -3.96 13.73 1.05
C SER A 113 -2.73 13.02 0.47
N ILE A 114 -2.90 12.23 -0.61
CA ILE A 114 -1.79 11.55 -1.29
C ILE A 114 -0.94 12.54 -2.10
N ARG A 115 -1.59 13.41 -2.87
CA ARG A 115 -0.90 14.38 -3.75
C ARG A 115 -0.05 15.37 -2.97
N THR A 116 -0.47 15.72 -1.75
CA THR A 116 0.20 16.70 -0.88
C THR A 116 1.05 16.04 0.23
N ALA A 117 1.25 14.73 0.19
CA ALA A 117 2.09 14.03 1.16
C ALA A 117 3.59 14.33 0.94
N ASP A 118 4.37 14.24 2.02
CA ASP A 118 5.83 14.33 1.94
C ASP A 118 6.40 13.08 1.26
N GLU A 119 5.82 11.92 1.56
CA GLU A 119 6.11 10.64 0.92
C GLU A 119 4.84 9.79 0.81
N ALA A 120 4.79 8.89 -0.17
CA ALA A 120 3.78 7.85 -0.25
C ALA A 120 4.41 6.51 -0.63
N PHE A 121 3.79 5.41 -0.22
CA PHE A 121 4.23 4.07 -0.60
C PHE A 121 3.10 3.06 -0.64
N LEU A 122 3.34 1.99 -1.37
CA LEU A 122 2.48 0.82 -1.49
C LEU A 122 3.10 -0.32 -0.69
N THR A 123 2.27 -1.20 -0.13
CA THR A 123 2.76 -2.39 0.56
C THR A 123 1.91 -3.63 0.31
N ASN A 124 2.59 -4.76 0.14
CA ASN A 124 2.03 -6.10 0.27
C ASN A 124 3.18 -7.07 0.60
N SER A 125 2.87 -8.35 0.84
CA SER A 125 3.88 -9.35 1.20
C SER A 125 4.93 -9.63 0.12
N LEU A 126 4.69 -9.27 -1.15
CA LEU A 126 5.59 -9.56 -2.28
C LEU A 126 6.46 -8.36 -2.68
N MET A 127 5.92 -7.16 -2.56
CA MET A 127 6.56 -5.88 -2.90
C MET A 127 7.13 -5.18 -1.66
N GLU A 128 6.87 -5.72 -0.48
CA GLU A 128 7.34 -5.20 0.81
C GLU A 128 6.86 -3.75 1.00
N VAL A 129 7.79 -2.79 1.01
CA VAL A 129 7.52 -1.35 1.04
C VAL A 129 8.04 -0.75 -0.27
N LEU A 130 7.12 -0.38 -1.16
CA LEU A 130 7.42 0.12 -2.50
C LEU A 130 7.09 1.62 -2.60
N PRO A 131 8.06 2.53 -2.85
CA PRO A 131 7.78 3.95 -2.97
C PRO A 131 6.75 4.26 -4.06
N LEU A 132 5.78 5.13 -3.76
CA LEU A 132 4.82 5.68 -4.71
C LEU A 132 5.17 7.15 -4.92
N VAL A 133 5.60 7.49 -6.13
CA VAL A 133 6.17 8.82 -6.42
C VAL A 133 5.35 9.61 -7.43
N ARG A 134 4.36 8.99 -8.08
CA ARG A 134 3.46 9.63 -9.03
C ARG A 134 2.04 9.11 -8.90
N LEU A 135 1.06 10.00 -8.97
CA LEU A 135 -0.36 9.70 -9.02
C LEU A 135 -1.00 10.48 -10.18
N ASP A 136 -1.66 9.78 -11.10
CA ASP A 136 -2.28 10.35 -12.31
C ASP A 136 -1.29 11.23 -13.12
N GLY A 137 -0.03 10.78 -13.21
CA GLY A 137 1.04 11.49 -13.91
C GLY A 137 1.68 12.65 -13.12
N ALA A 138 1.03 13.16 -12.07
CA ALA A 138 1.59 14.21 -11.22
C ALA A 138 2.58 13.63 -10.20
N PRO A 139 3.72 14.30 -9.93
CA PRO A 139 4.65 13.88 -8.88
C PRO A 139 4.04 14.06 -7.49
N ILE A 140 4.34 13.12 -6.59
CA ILE A 140 4.15 13.28 -5.14
C ILE A 140 5.45 13.84 -4.60
N ALA A 141 5.38 14.95 -3.88
CA ALA A 141 6.55 15.74 -3.45
C ALA A 141 7.54 15.97 -4.62
N GLY A 142 8.80 15.60 -4.44
CA GLY A 142 9.85 15.71 -5.47
C GLY A 142 9.85 14.62 -6.54
N GLY A 143 8.87 13.70 -6.53
CA GLY A 143 8.79 12.60 -7.49
C GLY A 143 9.91 11.57 -7.35
N ARG A 144 10.44 11.39 -6.12
CA ARG A 144 11.54 10.47 -5.79
C ARG A 144 11.22 9.72 -4.49
N PRO A 145 11.75 8.49 -4.30
CA PRO A 145 11.63 7.80 -3.02
C PRO A 145 12.17 8.64 -1.87
N GLY A 146 11.36 8.84 -0.83
CA GLY A 146 11.78 9.58 0.36
C GLY A 146 12.51 8.71 1.38
N SER A 147 13.05 9.32 2.43
CA SER A 147 13.91 8.66 3.41
C SER A 147 13.10 7.79 4.38
N ALA A 148 11.92 8.22 4.81
CA ALA A 148 11.08 7.45 5.72
C ALA A 148 10.64 6.12 5.08
N THR A 149 10.24 6.16 3.82
CA THR A 149 9.88 4.97 3.03
C THR A 149 11.06 4.01 2.89
N GLN A 150 12.27 4.53 2.63
CA GLN A 150 13.48 3.72 2.50
C GLN A 150 13.87 3.07 3.83
N SER A 151 13.80 3.81 4.94
CA SER A 151 14.05 3.28 6.29
C SER A 151 13.04 2.20 6.67
N LEU A 152 11.75 2.41 6.40
CA LEU A 152 10.70 1.40 6.61
C LEU A 152 10.97 0.13 5.81
N ARG A 153 11.37 0.25 4.54
CA ARG A 153 11.73 -0.89 3.70
C ARG A 153 12.92 -1.66 4.27
N ALA A 154 13.97 -0.96 4.71
CA ALA A 154 15.15 -1.59 5.30
C ALA A 154 14.79 -2.35 6.60
N ALA A 155 14.00 -1.73 7.47
CA ALA A 155 13.52 -2.35 8.71
C ALA A 155 12.63 -3.59 8.44
N TYR A 156 11.70 -3.48 7.47
CA TYR A 156 10.84 -4.58 7.06
C TYR A 156 11.66 -5.78 6.54
N ARG A 157 12.64 -5.54 5.66
CA ARG A 157 13.53 -6.58 5.14
C ARG A 157 14.36 -7.26 6.23
N ALA A 158 14.89 -6.48 7.16
CA ALA A 158 15.65 -7.01 8.29
C ALA A 158 14.78 -7.95 9.14
N LEU A 159 13.54 -7.56 9.44
CA LEU A 159 12.60 -8.39 10.19
C LEU A 159 12.29 -9.70 9.48
N VAL A 160 11.91 -9.65 8.19
CA VAL A 160 11.58 -10.84 7.39
C VAL A 160 12.78 -11.78 7.26
N SER A 161 14.00 -11.24 7.13
CA SER A 161 15.23 -12.06 7.03
C SER A 161 15.63 -12.70 8.37
N SER A 162 15.20 -12.12 9.49
CA SER A 162 15.55 -12.58 10.85
C SER A 162 14.57 -13.59 11.44
N THR A 163 13.39 -13.75 10.84
CA THR A 163 12.36 -14.69 11.29
C THR A 163 12.56 -16.03 10.59
N PRO A 164 13.04 -17.10 11.26
CA PRO A 164 13.11 -18.41 10.64
C PRO A 164 11.68 -18.87 10.36
N ALA A 165 11.40 -19.33 9.13
CA ALA A 165 10.19 -20.09 8.89
C ALA A 165 10.28 -21.37 9.75
N SER A 166 9.52 -21.45 10.84
CA SER A 166 9.32 -22.70 11.54
C SER A 166 8.53 -23.63 10.62
N VAL A 167 9.24 -24.37 9.78
CA VAL A 167 8.65 -25.45 8.97
C VAL A 167 8.35 -26.59 9.93
N HIS A 168 7.17 -26.58 10.54
CA HIS A 168 6.61 -27.78 11.16
C HIS A 168 6.14 -28.68 10.01
N ASN A 169 6.98 -29.65 9.66
CA ASN A 169 6.64 -30.70 8.71
C ASN A 169 5.84 -31.78 9.45
N ASP A 170 4.60 -31.45 9.87
CA ASP A 170 3.65 -32.47 10.31
C ASP A 170 3.06 -33.15 9.08
N VAL A 171 3.85 -34.05 8.49
CA VAL A 171 3.32 -35.11 7.63
C VAL A 171 2.97 -36.26 8.57
N GLY A 172 1.80 -36.14 9.20
CA GLY A 172 1.18 -37.25 9.92
C GLY A 172 0.76 -38.32 8.91
N THR A 173 1.44 -39.47 8.95
CA THR A 173 0.94 -40.76 8.46
C THR A 173 0.10 -41.43 9.54
#